data_AF-A0A7W0J337-F1
#
_entry.id   AF-A0A7W0J337-F1
#
_cell.length_a   1.000
_cell.length_b   1.000
_cell.length_c   1.000
_cell.angle_alpha   90.00
_cell.angle_beta   90.00
_cell.angle_gamma   90.00
#
_symmetry.space_group_name_H-M   'P 1'
#
loop_
_entity.id
_entity.type
_entity.pdbx_description
1 polymer ?
#
loop_
_entity_poly.entity_id
_entity_poly.type
_entity_poly.pdbx_seq_one_letter_code
_entity_poly.pdbx_strand_id
1 'polypeptide(L)'
;MAFVFFAGAIHAFDTEDHLKILASSRWKQNRAKVGIVLSGGAARGLAHVGVMKCWQEKKLPLDLIVGTSVGSLVGVLYASGMSADEIDKLMAGINWNELIEFRVTPSRILNLTSVISSEKMGKLLFSHIGKKRFSD
;
A
#
# COMPACT_ATOMS: atom_id res chain seq x y z
N MET A 1 12.41 2.05 -4.38
CA MET A 1 11.71 2.59 -3.19
C MET A 1 11.87 1.52 -2.11
N ALA A 2 12.10 1.87 -0.85
CA ALA A 2 12.02 0.87 0.21
C ALA A 2 10.55 0.68 0.60
N PHE A 3 10.16 -0.54 0.99
CA PHE A 3 8.79 -0.88 1.34
C PHE A 3 8.76 -1.51 2.73
N VAL A 4 7.69 -1.30 3.50
CA VAL A 4 7.37 -2.14 4.68
C VAL A 4 5.85 -2.27 4.73
N PHE A 5 5.34 -3.50 4.70
CA PHE A 5 3.91 -3.79 4.75
C PHE A 5 3.57 -4.52 6.04
N PHE A 6 2.53 -4.08 6.75
CA PHE A 6 1.95 -4.82 7.87
C PHE A 6 0.50 -5.17 7.53
N ALA A 7 0.28 -6.40 7.08
CA ALA A 7 -1.04 -6.98 6.93
C ALA A 7 -0.93 -8.49 7.21
N GLY A 8 -1.05 -8.90 8.47
CA GLY A 8 -1.34 -10.29 8.88
C GLY A 8 -0.33 -11.40 8.55
N ALA A 9 0.67 -11.16 7.70
CA ALA A 9 1.79 -12.05 7.45
C ALA A 9 3.07 -11.33 7.84
N ILE A 10 3.78 -11.89 8.81
CA ILE A 10 5.13 -11.50 9.21
C ILE A 10 6.05 -11.96 8.06
N HIS A 11 6.08 -11.22 6.96
CA HIS A 11 7.23 -11.26 6.06
C HIS A 11 8.08 -10.05 6.44
N ALA A 12 8.96 -10.28 7.43
CA ALA A 12 10.09 -9.40 7.61
C ALA A 12 10.83 -9.33 6.27
N PHE A 13 11.23 -8.13 5.86
CA PHE A 13 12.15 -7.98 4.73
C PHE A 13 13.32 -8.91 4.97
N ASP A 14 13.60 -9.81 4.02
CA ASP A 14 14.80 -10.62 4.10
C ASP A 14 16.01 -9.68 4.13
N THR A 15 17.04 -10.07 4.87
CA THR A 15 18.23 -9.26 5.15
C THR A 15 18.89 -8.78 3.85
N GLU A 16 18.82 -9.58 2.79
CA GLU A 16 19.30 -9.22 1.46
C GLU A 16 18.56 -8.05 0.82
N ASP A 17 17.24 -7.97 0.96
CA ASP A 17 16.45 -6.88 0.38
C ASP A 17 16.75 -5.56 1.09
N HIS A 18 16.98 -5.63 2.41
CA HIS A 18 17.44 -4.47 3.18
C HIS A 18 18.79 -3.95 2.69
N LEU A 19 19.75 -4.85 2.44
CA LEU A 19 21.07 -4.49 1.95
C LEU A 19 21.02 -3.92 0.52
N LYS A 20 20.19 -4.47 -0.37
CA LYS A 20 19.98 -3.94 -1.73
C LYS A 20 19.34 -2.55 -1.72
N ILE A 21 18.39 -2.32 -0.83
CA ILE A 21 17.77 -1.01 -0.62
C ILE A 21 18.82 0.01 -0.19
N LEU A 22 19.58 -0.29 0.87
CA LEU A 22 20.64 0.60 1.39
C LEU A 22 21.74 0.85 0.35
N ALA A 23 22.07 -0.14 -0.46
CA ALA A 23 23.09 -0.04 -1.50
C ALA A 23 22.64 0.79 -2.73
N SER A 24 21.34 1.00 -2.92
CA SER A 24 20.84 1.69 -4.12
C SER A 24 21.23 3.17 -4.15
N SER A 25 21.48 3.69 -5.36
CA SER A 25 21.98 5.06 -5.61
C SER A 25 21.09 6.15 -5.01
N ARG A 26 19.79 5.88 -4.85
CA ARG A 26 18.83 6.76 -4.18
C ARG A 26 19.18 7.00 -2.70
N TRP A 27 19.70 5.98 -2.00
CA TRP A 27 20.07 6.11 -0.59
C TRP A 27 21.42 6.81 -0.39
N LYS A 28 22.29 6.78 -1.40
CA LYS A 28 23.56 7.53 -1.42
C LYS A 28 23.42 9.04 -1.66
N GLN A 29 22.23 9.55 -1.95
CA GLN A 29 22.05 10.99 -2.14
C GLN A 29 22.27 11.79 -0.86
N ASN A 30 23.00 12.90 -0.94
CA ASN A 30 23.36 13.80 0.16
C ASN A 30 22.22 14.73 0.61
N ARG A 31 20.99 14.18 0.70
CA ARG A 31 19.80 14.88 1.19
C ARG A 31 19.09 14.02 2.22
N ALA A 32 18.33 14.67 3.11
CA ALA A 32 17.46 13.98 4.05
C ALA A 32 16.53 13.01 3.30
N LYS A 33 16.38 11.80 3.86
CA LYS A 33 15.45 10.80 3.35
C LYS A 33 14.08 11.07 3.92
N VAL A 34 13.06 10.95 3.07
CA VAL A 34 11.69 11.23 3.46
C VAL A 34 10.83 10.00 3.21
N GLY A 35 10.13 9.57 4.26
CA GLY A 35 9.22 8.45 4.24
C GLY A 35 7.81 8.85 4.67
N ILE A 36 6.81 8.19 4.12
CA ILE A 36 5.41 8.33 4.52
C ILE A 36 4.91 7.02 5.10
N VAL A 37 4.17 7.10 6.21
CA VAL A 37 3.54 5.96 6.88
C VAL A 37 2.02 6.09 6.75
N LEU A 38 1.40 5.12 6.06
CA LEU A 38 -0.02 5.07 5.76
C LEU A 38 -0.69 3.97 6.61
N SER A 39 -1.47 4.39 7.61
CA SER A 39 -2.16 3.46 8.51
C SER A 39 -3.31 2.69 7.83
N GLY A 40 -3.83 1.67 8.51
CA GLY A 40 -5.12 1.08 8.16
C GLY A 40 -6.30 2.01 8.49
N GLY A 41 -7.50 1.63 8.10
CA GLY A 41 -8.69 2.45 8.35
C GLY A 41 -9.92 2.13 7.51
N ALA A 42 -9.93 1.00 6.78
CA ALA A 42 -11.00 0.62 5.88
C ALA A 42 -11.37 1.79 4.93
N ALA A 43 -12.65 2.08 4.72
CA ALA A 43 -13.09 3.18 3.86
C ALA A 43 -12.52 4.56 4.26
N ARG A 44 -12.24 4.81 5.55
CA ARG A 44 -11.61 6.07 5.99
C ARG A 44 -10.15 6.20 5.55
N GLY A 45 -9.51 5.07 5.23
CA GLY A 45 -8.15 5.04 4.68
C GLY A 45 -8.02 5.69 3.30
N LEU A 46 -9.14 5.99 2.62
CA LEU A 46 -9.15 6.78 1.38
C LEU A 46 -8.53 8.17 1.54
N ALA A 47 -8.52 8.74 2.75
CA ALA A 47 -7.84 9.99 3.05
C ALA A 47 -6.35 9.97 2.65
N HIS A 48 -5.71 8.79 2.65
CA HIS A 48 -4.33 8.63 2.19
C HIS A 48 -4.14 9.04 0.73
N VAL A 49 -5.14 8.89 -0.13
CA VAL A 49 -5.08 9.34 -1.53
C VAL A 49 -4.91 10.86 -1.59
N GLY A 50 -5.64 11.61 -0.74
CA GLY A 50 -5.49 13.06 -0.64
C GLY A 50 -4.10 13.49 -0.17
N VAL A 51 -3.50 12.75 0.77
CA VAL A 51 -2.10 12.96 1.19
C VAL A 51 -1.16 12.78 0.00
N MET A 52 -1.35 11.72 -0.80
CA MET A 52 -0.52 11.47 -1.98
C MET A 52 -0.70 12.54 -3.07
N LYS A 53 -1.91 13.08 -3.26
CA LYS A 53 -2.15 14.21 -4.17
C LYS A 53 -1.36 15.44 -3.76
N CYS A 54 -1.47 15.84 -2.50
CA CYS A 54 -0.70 16.98 -1.96
C CYS A 54 0.81 16.74 -2.12
N TRP A 55 1.28 15.52 -1.85
CA TRP A 55 2.69 15.18 -2.00
C TRP A 55 3.18 15.31 -3.45
N GLN A 56 2.39 14.78 -4.40
CA GLN A 56 2.67 14.85 -5.83
C GLN A 56 2.69 16.29 -6.33
N GLU A 57 1.73 17.12 -5.90
CA GLU A 57 1.65 18.55 -6.23
C GLU A 57 2.87 19.33 -5.75
N LYS A 58 3.35 19.04 -4.53
CA LYS A 58 4.53 19.69 -3.94
C LYS A 58 5.84 19.21 -4.56
N LYS A 59 5.83 18.16 -5.40
CA LYS A 59 7.01 17.57 -6.06
C LYS A 59 8.13 17.25 -5.07
N LEU A 60 7.76 16.83 -3.86
CA LEU A 60 8.72 16.50 -2.81
C LEU A 60 9.31 15.11 -3.07
N PRO A 61 10.62 14.91 -2.82
CA PRO A 61 11.23 13.60 -2.95
C PRO A 61 10.62 12.64 -1.92
N LEU A 62 10.25 11.44 -2.38
CA LEU A 62 9.76 10.35 -1.54
C LEU A 62 10.66 9.12 -1.74
N ASP A 63 11.19 8.60 -0.63
CA ASP A 63 12.16 7.50 -0.62
C ASP A 63 11.58 6.17 -0.13
N LEU A 64 10.59 6.26 0.76
CA LEU A 64 10.00 5.13 1.47
C LEU A 64 8.49 5.33 1.63
N ILE A 65 7.72 4.28 1.37
CA ILE A 65 6.31 4.21 1.73
C ILE A 65 6.11 2.97 2.61
N VAL A 66 5.50 3.17 3.77
CA VAL A 66 5.10 2.11 4.68
C VAL A 66 3.58 2.11 4.76
N GLY A 67 2.96 0.94 4.66
CA GLY A 67 1.50 0.85 4.56
C GLY A 67 0.91 -0.33 5.33
N THR A 68 -0.25 -0.11 5.96
CA THR A 68 -1.08 -1.16 6.60
C THR A 68 -2.48 -1.21 5.97
N SER A 69 -2.97 -2.39 5.58
CA SER A 69 -4.31 -2.58 5.00
C SER A 69 -4.57 -1.63 3.80
N VAL A 70 -5.57 -0.74 3.88
CA VAL A 70 -5.86 0.27 2.84
C VAL A 70 -4.66 1.19 2.59
N GLY A 71 -3.87 1.50 3.62
CA GLY A 71 -2.61 2.23 3.45
C GLY A 71 -1.58 1.45 2.63
N SER A 72 -1.55 0.11 2.74
CA SER A 72 -0.72 -0.74 1.88
C SER A 72 -1.18 -0.67 0.43
N LEU A 73 -2.49 -0.74 0.19
CA LEU A 73 -3.07 -0.70 -1.14
C LEU A 73 -2.73 0.62 -1.86
N VAL A 74 -2.99 1.76 -1.20
CA VAL A 74 -2.64 3.08 -1.75
C VAL A 74 -1.12 3.20 -1.98
N GLY A 75 -0.33 2.74 -1.01
CA GLY A 75 1.14 2.80 -1.10
C GLY A 75 1.72 1.98 -2.26
N VAL A 76 1.22 0.75 -2.48
CA VAL A 76 1.64 -0.11 -3.60
C VAL A 76 1.27 0.50 -4.94
N LEU A 77 0.04 0.97 -5.09
CA LEU A 77 -0.42 1.56 -6.35
C LEU A 77 0.42 2.78 -6.71
N TYR A 78 0.65 3.68 -5.75
CA TYR A 78 1.50 4.84 -5.97
C TYR A 78 2.95 4.45 -6.30
N ALA A 79 3.52 3.51 -5.55
CA ALA A 79 4.88 3.05 -5.79
C ALA A 79 5.07 2.31 -7.12
N SER A 80 4.00 1.68 -7.63
CA SER A 80 4.00 1.05 -8.94
C SER A 80 4.06 2.05 -10.11
N GLY A 81 3.96 3.36 -9.82
CA GLY A 81 4.05 4.45 -10.77
C GLY A 81 2.70 5.06 -11.14
N MET A 82 1.60 4.65 -10.51
CA MET A 82 0.32 5.32 -10.69
C MET A 82 0.34 6.69 -10.01
N SER A 83 -0.20 7.70 -10.70
CA SER A 83 -0.44 9.02 -10.13
C SER A 83 -1.53 8.98 -9.06
N ALA A 84 -1.51 9.93 -8.15
CA ALA A 84 -2.52 10.04 -7.10
C ALA A 84 -3.95 10.20 -7.66
N ASP A 85 -4.11 10.78 -8.85
CA ASP A 85 -5.42 10.92 -9.52
C ASP A 85 -5.92 9.62 -10.14
N GLU A 86 -5.03 8.79 -10.68
CA GLU A 86 -5.40 7.45 -11.17
C GLU A 86 -5.83 6.55 -10.01
N ILE A 87 -5.13 6.65 -8.88
CA ILE A 87 -5.50 5.93 -7.65
C ILE A 87 -6.86 6.41 -7.15
N ASP A 88 -7.12 7.71 -7.14
CA ASP A 88 -8.41 8.26 -6.72
C ASP A 88 -9.56 7.73 -7.56
N LYS A 89 -9.42 7.74 -8.89
CA LYS A 89 -10.42 7.18 -9.82
C LYS A 89 -10.66 5.70 -9.58
N LEU A 90 -9.58 4.93 -9.39
CA LEU A 90 -9.68 3.50 -9.08
C LEU A 90 -10.45 3.27 -7.78
N MET A 91 -10.11 4.01 -6.73
CA MET A 91 -10.69 3.87 -5.40
C MET A 91 -12.15 4.33 -5.34
N ALA A 92 -12.53 5.32 -6.14
CA ALA A 92 -13.92 5.76 -6.28
C ALA A 92 -14.81 4.70 -6.95
N GLY A 93 -14.25 3.85 -7.82
CA GLY A 93 -14.96 2.75 -8.47
C GLY A 93 -15.14 1.51 -7.59
N ILE A 94 -14.54 1.48 -6.41
CA ILE A 94 -14.59 0.34 -5.51
C ILE A 94 -15.84 0.41 -4.62
N ASN A 95 -16.64 -0.66 -4.62
CA ASN A 95 -17.69 -0.85 -3.62
C ASN A 95 -17.08 -1.30 -2.28
N TRP A 96 -16.78 -0.33 -1.42
CA TRP A 96 -16.16 -0.56 -0.12
C TRP A 96 -17.01 -1.45 0.81
N ASN A 97 -18.33 -1.44 0.67
CA ASN A 97 -19.22 -2.30 1.47
C ASN A 97 -19.07 -3.78 1.10
N GLU A 98 -18.78 -4.09 -0.17
CA GLU A 98 -18.50 -5.46 -0.62
C GLU A 98 -17.09 -5.92 -0.26
N LEU A 99 -16.11 -5.01 -0.25
CA LEU A 99 -14.74 -5.34 0.10
C LEU A 99 -14.52 -5.51 1.60
N ILE A 100 -15.29 -4.79 2.41
CA ILE A 100 -15.22 -4.79 3.88
C ILE A 100 -16.44 -5.54 4.43
N GLU A 101 -16.73 -6.76 3.93
CA GLU A 101 -17.70 -7.65 4.58
C GLU A 101 -17.18 -8.08 5.97
N PHE A 102 -17.25 -7.18 6.94
CA PHE A 102 -17.19 -7.48 8.37
C PHE A 102 -18.49 -8.19 8.74
N ARG A 103 -18.64 -9.45 8.33
CA ARG A 103 -19.69 -10.32 8.87
C ARG A 103 -19.34 -10.63 10.32
N VAL A 104 -19.82 -9.80 11.23
CA VAL A 104 -19.79 -10.08 12.67
C VAL A 104 -20.86 -11.14 12.96
N THR A 105 -20.60 -12.37 12.57
CA THR A 105 -21.33 -13.52 13.11
C THR A 105 -20.71 -13.82 14.48
N PRO A 106 -21.48 -13.90 15.58
CA PRO A 106 -20.93 -14.14 16.93
C PRO A 106 -20.00 -15.37 17.01
N SER A 107 -20.22 -16.36 16.14
CA SER A 107 -19.42 -17.59 16.03
C SER A 107 -18.21 -17.50 15.07
N ARG A 108 -17.95 -16.36 14.42
CA ARG A 108 -16.83 -16.15 13.47
C ARG A 108 -15.78 -15.14 13.94
N ILE A 109 -15.90 -14.61 15.17
CA ILE A 109 -14.89 -13.71 15.77
C ILE A 109 -13.50 -14.37 15.84
N LEU A 110 -13.41 -15.72 15.80
CA LEU A 110 -12.14 -16.44 15.73
C LEU A 110 -11.54 -16.61 14.31
N ASN A 111 -12.29 -16.35 13.22
CA ASN A 111 -11.82 -16.50 11.84
C ASN A 111 -11.47 -15.14 11.21
N LEU A 112 -10.46 -14.47 11.79
CA LEU A 112 -9.84 -13.23 11.28
C LEU A 112 -9.29 -13.34 9.83
N THR A 113 -9.23 -14.54 9.27
CA THR A 113 -8.68 -14.84 7.94
C THR A 113 -9.66 -14.66 6.78
N SER A 114 -10.95 -14.40 7.03
CA SER A 114 -12.01 -14.41 6.00
C SER A 114 -12.65 -13.04 5.69
N VAL A 115 -12.13 -11.93 6.23
CA VAL A 115 -12.84 -10.64 6.26
C VAL A 115 -12.62 -9.77 5.01
N ILE A 116 -11.80 -10.19 4.06
CA ILE A 116 -11.59 -9.50 2.78
C ILE A 116 -11.63 -10.56 1.67
N SER A 117 -12.37 -10.30 0.59
CA SER A 117 -12.34 -11.16 -0.60
C SER A 117 -10.96 -11.07 -1.27
N SER A 118 -9.99 -11.84 -0.78
CA SER A 118 -8.59 -11.87 -1.21
C SER A 118 -8.44 -12.04 -2.71
N GLU A 119 -9.35 -12.78 -3.35
CA GLU A 119 -9.38 -12.99 -4.79
C GLU A 119 -9.73 -11.71 -5.57
N LYS A 120 -10.76 -10.97 -5.14
CA LYS A 120 -11.16 -9.69 -5.75
C LYS A 120 -10.03 -8.65 -5.63
N MET A 121 -9.44 -8.53 -4.44
CA MET A 121 -8.32 -7.62 -4.19
C MET A 121 -7.08 -8.01 -4.98
N GLY A 122 -6.76 -9.32 -5.05
CA GLY A 122 -5.66 -9.83 -5.86
C GLY A 122 -5.83 -9.54 -7.35
N LYS A 123 -7.04 -9.73 -7.90
CA LYS A 123 -7.37 -9.38 -9.29
C LYS A 123 -7.24 -7.88 -9.55
N LEU A 124 -7.73 -7.04 -8.64
CA LEU A 124 -7.62 -5.58 -8.73
C LEU A 124 -6.16 -5.13 -8.78
N LEU A 125 -5.32 -5.67 -7.89
CA LEU A 125 -3.90 -5.37 -7.87
C LEU A 125 -3.24 -5.85 -9.17
N PHE A 126 -3.43 -7.11 -9.54
CA PHE A 126 -2.81 -7.70 -10.72
C PHE A 126 -3.17 -6.98 -12.01
N SER A 127 -4.40 -6.47 -12.16
CA SER A 127 -4.81 -5.73 -13.35
C SER A 127 -4.15 -4.34 -13.48
N HIS A 128 -3.69 -3.75 -12.36
CA HIS A 128 -3.10 -2.40 -12.36
C HIS A 128 -1.57 -2.42 -12.22
N ILE A 129 -1.01 -3.35 -11.44
CA ILE A 129 0.43 -3.44 -11.19
C ILE A 129 1.11 -4.57 -11.96
N GLY A 130 0.35 -5.48 -12.58
CA GLY A 130 0.87 -6.62 -13.31
C GLY A 130 1.63 -7.61 -12.41
N LYS A 131 2.73 -8.16 -12.94
CA LYS A 131 3.61 -9.12 -12.24
C LYS A 131 4.77 -8.45 -11.48
N LYS A 132 4.65 -7.17 -11.13
CA LYS A 132 5.68 -6.45 -10.37
C LYS A 132 5.92 -7.11 -9.01
N ARG A 133 7.19 -7.22 -8.65
CA ARG A 133 7.68 -7.72 -7.36
C ARG A 133 8.15 -6.53 -6.52
N PHE A 134 8.36 -6.77 -5.23
CA PHE A 134 8.90 -5.74 -4.32
C PHE A 134 10.29 -5.22 -4.72
N SER A 135 11.04 -6.00 -5.50
CA SER A 135 12.35 -5.65 -6.02
C SER A 135 12.32 -4.73 -7.24
N ASP A 136 11.17 -4.60 -7.92
CA ASP A 136 11.02 -3.87 -9.19
C ASP A 136 10.69 -2.39 -8.93
#